data_AF-A0AAU4T5Q0-F1
#
_entry.id   AF-A0AAU4T5Q0-F1
#
_cell.length_a   1.000
_cell.length_b   1.000
_cell.length_c   1.000
_cell.angle_alpha   90.00
_cell.angle_beta   90.00
_cell.angle_gamma   90.00
#
_symmetry.space_group_name_H-M   'P 1'
#
loop_
_entity.id
_entity.type
_entity.pdbx_description
1 polymer ?
#
loop_
_entity_poly.entity_id
_entity_poly.type
_entity_poly.pdbx_seq_one_letter_code
_entity_poly.pdbx_strand_id
1 'polypeptide(L)'
;MRKDGDITAAPGRRGWRVRPYQAGDESAVRELIDADRLPGQPRCAPELPDAALRGCPSAAGWQAPARARLSVLADAEDRPQGAIAFLSWQDLRSGLIHLLHAHEDIHALHGLVAHALNALGECPRIEAFTAASPGTLGPGGLPRGHRAATHDVLVGLGFNGRLRGHYLLRRLGPGHPTKLVADVYPCEYPPGHRLVLHKAAEPIAEIVVSTARDRTATVYWIETAPEYRHRGLAGKLLDQALALLTEEGATHVVAAVGTTWRATGTTGTAPRLFHEAGFEVVDQLWEYDRWGEAAPTPPPHGR
;
A
#
# COMPACT_ATOMS: atom_id res chain seq x y z
N MET A 1 16.51 16.05 33.56
CA MET A 1 17.34 15.26 32.62
C MET A 1 16.96 13.79 32.78
N ARG A 2 16.11 13.26 31.90
CA ARG A 2 15.75 11.84 31.87
C ARG A 2 16.67 11.16 30.85
N LYS A 3 17.39 10.13 31.31
CA LYS A 3 18.31 9.33 30.52
C LYS A 3 17.57 8.44 29.53
N ASP A 4 18.26 8.23 28.43
CA ASP A 4 17.87 7.58 27.18
C ASP A 4 17.28 6.18 27.32
N GLY A 5 16.38 5.89 26.37
CA GLY A 5 15.63 4.67 26.26
C GLY A 5 16.48 3.45 25.89
N ASP A 6 16.08 2.34 26.50
CA ASP A 6 16.62 1.00 26.33
C ASP A 6 16.65 0.57 24.86
N ILE A 7 17.85 0.25 24.38
CA ILE A 7 18.11 -0.36 23.07
C ILE A 7 17.89 -1.87 23.24
N THR A 8 16.74 -2.36 22.80
CA THR A 8 16.45 -3.81 22.82
C THR A 8 17.21 -4.50 21.69
N ALA A 9 18.21 -5.31 22.04
CA ALA A 9 18.93 -6.17 21.12
C ALA A 9 17.99 -7.30 20.63
N ALA A 10 17.85 -7.45 19.32
CA ALA A 10 17.06 -8.53 18.74
C ALA A 10 17.77 -9.89 18.95
N PRO A 11 17.08 -10.94 19.40
CA PRO A 11 17.69 -12.26 19.61
C PRO A 11 17.86 -12.97 18.25
N GLY A 12 19.10 -13.30 17.87
CA GLY A 12 19.36 -14.25 16.78
C GLY A 12 20.68 -14.10 16.03
N ARG A 13 21.22 -12.87 15.92
CA ARG A 13 22.53 -12.60 15.28
C ARG A 13 23.30 -11.57 16.08
N ARG A 14 24.51 -11.92 16.55
CA ARG A 14 25.36 -10.98 17.31
C ARG A 14 25.64 -9.75 16.45
N GLY A 15 25.38 -8.56 17.00
CA GLY A 15 25.70 -7.28 16.37
C GLY A 15 24.53 -6.55 15.70
N TRP A 16 23.36 -7.16 15.59
CA TRP A 16 22.17 -6.47 15.06
C TRP A 16 21.53 -5.55 16.11
N ARG A 17 21.23 -4.31 15.72
CA ARG A 17 20.59 -3.30 16.57
C ARG A 17 19.51 -2.55 15.82
N VAL A 18 18.37 -2.33 16.46
CA VAL A 18 17.36 -1.42 15.90
C VAL A 18 17.64 0.00 16.39
N ARG A 19 17.70 0.95 15.46
CA ARG A 19 17.94 2.38 15.75
C ARG A 19 17.01 3.29 14.92
N PRO A 20 16.83 4.56 15.30
CA PRO A 20 16.15 5.53 14.46
C PRO A 20 16.82 5.66 13.08
N TYR A 21 15.99 5.86 12.06
CA TYR A 21 16.47 6.21 10.72
C TYR A 21 17.23 7.54 10.71
N GLN A 22 18.29 7.59 9.91
CA GLN A 22 19.12 8.77 9.69
C GLN A 22 19.22 9.05 8.19
N ALA A 23 19.54 10.29 7.81
CA ALA A 23 19.66 10.67 6.39
C ALA A 23 20.68 9.82 5.61
N GLY A 24 21.75 9.34 6.27
CA GLY A 24 22.72 8.44 5.65
C GLY A 24 22.18 7.06 5.29
N ASP A 25 21.03 6.65 5.82
CA ASP A 25 20.42 5.35 5.55
C ASP A 25 19.59 5.35 4.25
N GLU A 26 19.33 6.51 3.65
CA GLU A 26 18.32 6.68 2.58
C GLU A 26 18.55 5.70 1.41
N SER A 27 19.78 5.63 0.89
CA SER A 27 20.10 4.76 -0.25
C SER A 27 19.85 3.29 0.08
N ALA A 28 20.33 2.82 1.24
CA ALA A 28 20.18 1.43 1.65
C ALA A 28 18.70 1.08 1.94
N VAL A 29 17.93 1.98 2.54
CA VAL A 29 16.49 1.78 2.77
C VAL A 29 15.73 1.72 1.45
N ARG A 30 16.08 2.54 0.47
CA ARG A 30 15.48 2.50 -0.87
C ARG A 30 15.81 1.19 -1.59
N GLU A 31 17.04 0.71 -1.48
CA GLU A 31 17.45 -0.60 -2.01
C GLU A 31 16.67 -1.76 -1.37
N LEU A 32 16.46 -1.73 -0.04
CA LEU A 32 15.62 -2.70 0.67
C LEU A 32 14.19 -2.75 0.10
N ILE A 33 13.60 -1.59 -0.17
CA ILE A 33 12.23 -1.49 -0.69
C ILE A 33 12.16 -1.93 -2.15
N ASP A 34 13.13 -1.50 -2.97
CA ASP A 34 13.20 -1.87 -4.37
C ASP A 34 13.45 -3.38 -4.56
N ALA A 35 14.14 -4.04 -3.63
CA ALA A 35 14.35 -5.49 -3.65
C ALA A 35 13.07 -6.29 -3.40
N ASP A 36 12.13 -5.76 -2.62
CA ASP A 36 10.84 -6.39 -2.31
C ASP A 36 9.71 -5.99 -3.29
N ARG A 37 10.04 -5.29 -4.38
CA ARG A 37 9.05 -4.82 -5.37
C ARG A 37 8.35 -5.97 -6.08
N LEU A 38 7.07 -5.74 -6.36
CA LEU A 38 6.31 -6.56 -7.29
C LEU A 38 6.66 -6.28 -8.76
N PRO A 39 6.44 -7.27 -9.65
CA PRO A 39 6.44 -7.04 -11.09
C PRO A 39 5.57 -5.84 -11.49
N GLY A 40 6.20 -4.86 -12.16
CA GLY A 40 5.51 -3.64 -12.59
C GLY A 40 5.17 -2.65 -11.47
N GLN A 41 5.70 -2.80 -10.25
CA GLN A 41 5.63 -1.73 -9.26
C GLN A 41 6.62 -0.60 -9.63
N PRO A 42 6.29 0.69 -9.47
CA PRO A 42 7.26 1.78 -9.68
C PRO A 42 8.44 1.72 -8.70
N ARG A 43 9.61 2.29 -9.06
CA ARG A 43 10.78 2.36 -8.17
C ARG A 43 10.48 3.23 -6.96
N CYS A 44 11.12 2.91 -5.83
CA CYS A 44 11.03 3.70 -4.62
C CYS A 44 11.47 5.14 -4.90
N ALA A 45 10.53 6.07 -4.72
CA ALA A 45 10.78 7.48 -4.89
C ALA A 45 11.57 8.03 -3.68
N PRO A 46 12.43 9.05 -3.86
CA PRO A 46 13.20 9.65 -2.77
C PRO A 46 12.34 10.20 -1.62
N GLU A 47 11.09 10.57 -1.89
CA GLU A 47 10.18 11.18 -0.92
C GLU A 47 9.56 10.16 0.06
N LEU A 48 9.95 8.89 -0.04
CA LEU A 48 9.38 7.81 0.78
C LEU A 48 9.62 7.97 2.29
N PRO A 49 10.81 8.33 2.81
CA PRO A 49 11.00 8.52 4.25
C PRO A 49 10.02 9.56 4.82
N ASP A 50 9.86 10.68 4.10
CA ASP A 50 8.92 11.73 4.45
C ASP A 50 7.45 11.25 4.36
N ALA A 51 7.11 10.50 3.31
CA ALA A 51 5.78 9.90 3.18
C ALA A 51 5.49 8.89 4.30
N ALA A 52 6.50 8.14 4.72
CA ALA A 52 6.39 7.16 5.79
C ALA A 52 6.16 7.83 7.15
N LEU A 53 6.79 8.98 7.39
CA LEU A 53 6.61 9.75 8.62
C LEU A 53 5.31 10.55 8.64
N ARG A 54 4.83 11.04 7.49
CA ARG A 54 3.50 11.68 7.39
C ARG A 54 2.36 10.67 7.55
N GLY A 55 2.62 9.42 7.16
CA GLY A 55 1.63 8.36 7.14
C GLY A 55 0.69 8.41 5.94
N CYS A 56 -0.24 7.45 5.90
CA CYS A 56 -1.22 7.36 4.82
C CYS A 56 -2.44 8.25 5.17
N PRO A 57 -2.81 9.23 4.33
CA PRO A 57 -3.91 10.17 4.60
C PRO A 57 -5.29 9.51 4.72
N SER A 58 -5.42 8.22 4.37
CA SER A 58 -6.67 7.48 4.44
C SER A 58 -6.95 6.78 5.77
N ALA A 59 -5.97 6.69 6.69
CA ALA A 59 -6.09 5.83 7.88
C ALA A 59 -6.91 6.45 9.03
N ALA A 60 -7.08 7.76 9.05
CA ALA A 60 -7.82 8.48 10.07
C ALA A 60 -8.12 9.86 9.52
N GLY A 61 -9.39 10.22 9.37
CA GLY A 61 -9.81 11.49 8.78
C GLY A 61 -8.92 12.66 9.22
N TRP A 62 -8.08 13.14 8.31
CA TRP A 62 -7.31 14.38 8.35
C TRP A 62 -6.40 14.66 9.57
N GLN A 63 -6.24 13.73 10.52
CA GLN A 63 -5.40 13.96 11.69
C GLN A 63 -3.99 13.41 11.51
N ALA A 64 -3.01 14.28 11.73
CA ALA A 64 -1.61 13.90 11.80
C ALA A 64 -1.39 12.87 12.93
N PRO A 65 -0.54 11.85 12.72
CA PRO A 65 -0.25 10.88 13.75
C PRO A 65 0.40 11.55 14.96
N ALA A 66 -0.04 11.16 16.16
CA ALA A 66 0.54 11.66 17.41
C ALA A 66 2.01 11.20 17.58
N ARG A 67 2.35 10.04 17.02
CA ARG A 67 3.73 9.57 16.92
C ARG A 67 3.93 8.88 15.57
N ALA A 68 4.91 9.34 14.81
CA ALA A 68 5.41 8.68 13.62
C ALA A 68 6.87 8.27 13.83
N ARG A 69 7.22 7.05 13.45
CA ARG A 69 8.59 6.54 13.58
C ARG A 69 8.99 5.73 12.37
N LEU A 70 10.20 5.98 11.88
CA LEU A 70 10.93 5.14 10.95
C LEU A 70 12.18 4.63 11.67
N SER A 71 12.34 3.32 11.75
CA SER A 71 13.49 2.66 12.40
C SER A 71 14.17 1.72 11.42
N VAL A 72 15.47 1.55 11.57
CA VAL A 72 16.28 0.62 10.78
C VAL A 72 16.90 -0.42 11.70
N LEU A 73 16.96 -1.66 11.22
CA LEU A 73 17.80 -2.70 11.79
C LEU A 73 19.18 -2.57 11.13
N ALA A 74 20.19 -2.24 11.91
CA ALA A 74 21.56 -2.10 11.45
C ALA A 74 22.42 -3.29 11.91
N ASP A 75 23.38 -3.71 11.07
CA ASP A 75 24.37 -4.71 11.44
C ASP A 75 25.53 -4.13 12.30
N ALA A 76 26.57 -4.94 12.53
CA ALA A 76 27.71 -4.55 13.35
C ALA A 76 28.53 -3.40 12.72
N GLU A 77 28.50 -3.29 11.39
CA GLU A 77 29.11 -2.23 10.59
C GLU A 77 28.18 -1.02 10.38
N ASP A 78 27.05 -0.99 11.10
CA ASP A 78 26.00 0.02 11.06
C ASP A 78 25.26 0.15 9.72
N ARG A 79 25.30 -0.88 8.88
CA ARG A 79 24.62 -0.91 7.59
C ARG A 79 23.17 -1.35 7.76
N PRO A 80 22.19 -0.65 7.14
CA PRO A 80 20.80 -1.06 7.21
C PRO A 80 20.56 -2.43 6.56
N GLN A 81 20.00 -3.35 7.34
CA GLN A 81 19.57 -4.70 6.94
C GLN A 81 18.04 -4.83 6.90
N GLY A 82 17.33 -3.86 7.46
CA GLY A 82 15.88 -3.78 7.39
C GLY A 82 15.35 -2.43 7.85
N ALA A 83 14.11 -2.13 7.50
CA ALA A 83 13.44 -0.88 7.85
C ALA A 83 11.98 -1.15 8.25
N ILE A 84 11.46 -0.38 9.20
CA ILE A 84 10.07 -0.42 9.62
C ILE A 84 9.55 0.98 9.89
N ALA A 85 8.36 1.30 9.39
CA ALA A 85 7.65 2.53 9.72
C ALA A 85 6.31 2.24 10.39
N PHE A 86 6.04 2.97 11.46
CA PHE A 86 4.82 2.83 12.21
C PHE A 86 4.35 4.15 12.82
N LEU A 87 3.04 4.24 13.00
CA LEU A 87 2.31 5.40 13.45
C LEU A 87 1.41 5.05 14.63
N SER A 88 1.07 6.04 15.45
CA SER A 88 -0.02 5.91 16.43
C SER A 88 -0.80 7.22 16.56
N TRP A 89 -2.10 7.08 16.86
CA TRP A 89 -3.02 8.18 17.11
C TRP A 89 -3.52 8.10 18.56
N GLN A 90 -3.43 9.20 19.31
CA GLN A 90 -3.82 9.23 20.72
C GLN A 90 -5.32 9.11 20.91
N ASP A 91 -6.10 9.74 20.04
CA ASP A 91 -7.55 9.78 20.06
C ASP A 91 -8.17 8.45 19.60
N LEU A 92 -7.60 7.82 18.58
CA LEU A 92 -8.08 6.54 18.05
C LEU A 92 -7.57 5.32 18.82
N ARG A 93 -6.59 5.52 19.72
CA ARG A 93 -5.90 4.44 20.43
C ARG A 93 -5.49 3.31 19.48
N SER A 94 -5.02 3.67 18.30
CA SER A 94 -4.64 2.72 17.25
C SER A 94 -3.19 2.91 16.84
N GLY A 95 -2.52 1.79 16.58
CA GLY A 95 -1.21 1.73 15.93
C GLY A 95 -1.34 1.27 14.48
N LEU A 96 -0.43 1.73 13.61
CA LEU A 96 -0.34 1.27 12.23
C LEU A 96 1.10 0.97 11.87
N ILE A 97 1.38 -0.25 11.40
CA ILE A 97 2.62 -0.60 10.70
C ILE A 97 2.32 -0.54 9.19
N HIS A 98 2.95 0.39 8.47
CA HIS A 98 2.66 0.58 7.03
C HIS A 98 3.88 0.44 6.13
N LEU A 99 5.06 0.15 6.69
CA LEU A 99 6.27 -0.19 5.96
C LEU A 99 7.07 -1.19 6.79
N LEU A 100 7.55 -2.25 6.16
CA LEU A 100 8.43 -3.25 6.78
C LEU A 100 9.20 -3.95 5.66
N HIS A 101 10.52 -3.86 5.62
CA HIS A 101 11.37 -4.46 4.59
C HIS A 101 12.63 -5.03 5.23
N ALA A 102 13.04 -6.24 4.84
CA ALA A 102 14.25 -6.90 5.34
C ALA A 102 14.66 -8.10 4.47
N HIS A 103 14.44 -8.04 3.16
CA HIS A 103 14.72 -9.14 2.22
C HIS A 103 14.12 -10.50 2.62
N GLU A 104 12.96 -10.47 3.28
CA GLU A 104 12.31 -11.67 3.85
C GLU A 104 13.18 -12.47 4.85
N ASP A 105 14.20 -11.86 5.47
CA ASP A 105 14.95 -12.47 6.59
C ASP A 105 14.07 -12.52 7.85
N ILE A 106 13.65 -13.73 8.23
CA ILE A 106 12.70 -13.97 9.33
C ILE A 106 13.18 -13.36 10.65
N HIS A 107 14.48 -13.41 10.96
CA HIS A 107 14.98 -12.88 12.23
C HIS A 107 14.98 -11.35 12.24
N ALA A 108 15.33 -10.73 11.11
CA ALA A 108 15.29 -9.28 10.96
C ALA A 108 13.85 -8.77 11.06
N LEU A 109 12.92 -9.41 10.34
CA LEU A 109 11.49 -9.11 10.37
C LEU A 109 10.92 -9.23 11.78
N HIS A 110 11.20 -10.35 12.47
CA HIS A 110 10.73 -10.55 13.84
C HIS A 110 11.26 -9.48 14.79
N GLY A 111 12.55 -9.13 14.71
CA GLY A 111 13.15 -8.07 15.51
C GLY A 111 12.52 -6.70 15.27
N LEU A 112 12.26 -6.35 14.01
CA LEU A 112 11.62 -5.09 13.63
C LEU A 112 10.17 -5.01 14.09
N VAL A 113 9.37 -6.07 13.89
CA VAL A 113 7.96 -6.09 14.33
C VAL A 113 7.87 -6.05 15.86
N ALA A 114 8.71 -6.83 16.57
CA ALA A 114 8.76 -6.78 18.03
C ALA A 114 9.11 -5.37 18.55
N HIS A 115 10.07 -4.69 17.92
CA HIS A 115 10.41 -3.30 18.23
C HIS A 115 9.22 -2.36 18.04
N ALA A 116 8.49 -2.47 16.92
CA ALA A 116 7.30 -1.66 16.69
C ALA A 116 6.19 -1.96 17.71
N LEU A 117 5.93 -3.22 18.04
CA LEU A 117 4.92 -3.60 19.04
C LEU A 117 5.26 -3.01 20.42
N ASN A 118 6.52 -3.09 20.84
CA ASN A 118 6.97 -2.47 22.10
C ASN A 118 6.79 -0.94 22.08
N ALA A 119 7.10 -0.29 20.95
CA ALA A 119 6.99 1.15 20.81
C ALA A 119 5.53 1.65 20.72
N LEU A 120 4.63 0.85 20.14
CA LEU A 120 3.20 1.11 20.07
C LEU A 120 2.51 0.86 21.41
N GLY A 121 3.11 0.05 22.29
CA GLY A 121 2.69 -0.11 23.68
C GLY A 121 1.24 -0.59 23.82
N GLU A 122 0.47 0.10 24.66
CA GLU A 122 -0.92 -0.26 25.02
C GLU A 122 -1.96 0.08 23.95
N CYS A 123 -1.59 0.23 22.68
CA CYS A 123 -2.59 0.40 21.61
C CYS A 123 -3.53 -0.83 21.60
N PRO A 124 -4.83 -0.70 21.94
CA PRO A 124 -5.78 -1.81 21.93
C PRO A 124 -5.97 -2.44 20.55
N ARG A 125 -5.63 -1.69 19.49
CA ARG A 125 -5.66 -2.19 18.13
C ARG A 125 -4.41 -1.74 17.38
N ILE A 126 -3.72 -2.68 16.76
CA ILE A 126 -2.60 -2.42 15.86
C ILE A 126 -2.95 -3.01 14.51
N GLU A 127 -2.96 -2.18 13.50
CA GLU A 127 -3.15 -2.57 12.11
C GLU A 127 -1.80 -2.69 11.41
N ALA A 128 -1.70 -3.57 10.42
CA ALA A 128 -0.57 -3.58 9.51
C ALA A 128 -1.05 -3.68 8.06
N PHE A 129 -0.42 -2.90 7.18
CA PHE A 129 -0.68 -2.87 5.74
C PHE A 129 -2.15 -2.52 5.38
N THR A 130 -2.82 -1.66 6.14
CA THR A 130 -4.22 -1.24 5.91
C THR A 130 -4.37 0.02 5.03
N ALA A 131 -3.32 0.45 4.31
CA ALA A 131 -3.34 1.66 3.47
C ALA A 131 -4.37 1.60 2.31
N ALA A 132 -5.12 2.68 2.08
CA ALA A 132 -6.26 2.70 1.13
C ALA A 132 -5.90 2.43 -0.33
N SER A 133 -4.82 3.02 -0.83
CA SER A 133 -4.52 3.07 -2.26
C SER A 133 -3.05 2.73 -2.54
N PRO A 134 -2.75 2.19 -3.74
CA PRO A 134 -1.39 2.14 -4.26
C PRO A 134 -0.77 3.53 -4.22
N GLY A 135 0.48 3.61 -3.79
CA GLY A 135 1.20 4.87 -3.77
C GLY A 135 2.65 4.67 -3.36
N THR A 136 3.29 5.75 -2.93
CA THR A 136 4.69 5.76 -2.50
C THR A 136 4.98 4.68 -1.45
N LEU A 137 4.02 4.37 -0.57
CA LEU A 137 4.16 3.38 0.51
C LEU A 137 3.86 1.93 0.09
N GLY A 138 3.61 1.66 -1.18
CA GLY A 138 3.38 0.31 -1.70
C GLY A 138 1.94 0.08 -2.22
N PRO A 139 1.55 -1.18 -2.45
CA PRO A 139 0.36 -1.53 -3.23
C PRO A 139 -0.98 -1.43 -2.47
N GLY A 140 -1.00 -0.94 -1.22
CA GLY A 140 -2.21 -0.89 -0.39
C GLY A 140 -2.55 -2.21 0.32
N GLY A 141 -1.52 -3.03 0.59
CA GLY A 141 -1.59 -4.30 1.32
C GLY A 141 -0.24 -5.02 1.29
N LEU A 142 -0.07 -6.10 2.06
CA LEU A 142 1.08 -6.99 1.95
C LEU A 142 0.85 -7.99 0.81
N PRO A 143 1.72 -8.04 -0.21
CA PRO A 143 1.65 -9.09 -1.23
C PRO A 143 2.12 -10.43 -0.66
N ARG A 144 1.17 -11.30 -0.31
CA ARG A 144 1.45 -12.51 0.49
C ARG A 144 2.36 -13.50 -0.24
N GLY A 145 2.19 -13.67 -1.56
CA GLY A 145 2.99 -14.61 -2.35
C GLY A 145 4.46 -14.20 -2.44
N HIS A 146 4.73 -12.92 -2.66
CA HIS A 146 6.09 -12.39 -2.77
C HIS A 146 6.72 -12.07 -1.40
N ARG A 147 5.91 -11.97 -0.35
CA ARG A 147 6.34 -11.63 1.02
C ARG A 147 5.83 -12.58 2.09
N ALA A 148 6.08 -13.87 1.86
CA ALA A 148 5.60 -14.96 2.70
C ALA A 148 6.22 -14.95 4.11
N ALA A 149 7.51 -14.65 4.25
CA ALA A 149 8.15 -14.61 5.57
C ALA A 149 7.60 -13.46 6.42
N THR A 150 7.30 -12.32 5.79
CA THR A 150 6.64 -11.20 6.46
C THR A 150 5.24 -11.56 6.93
N HIS A 151 4.46 -12.27 6.10
CA HIS A 151 3.17 -12.83 6.51
C HIS A 151 3.32 -13.74 7.73
N ASP A 152 4.23 -14.71 7.68
CA ASP A 152 4.43 -15.69 8.74
C ASP A 152 4.86 -15.04 10.07
N VAL A 153 5.73 -14.02 10.01
CA VAL A 153 6.15 -13.25 11.20
C VAL A 153 4.99 -12.48 11.81
N LEU A 154 4.15 -11.82 10.99
CA LEU A 154 2.97 -11.11 11.51
C LEU A 154 2.00 -12.08 12.19
N VAL A 155 1.68 -13.19 11.54
CA VAL A 155 0.79 -14.22 12.10
C VAL A 155 1.38 -14.81 13.38
N GLY A 156 2.67 -15.14 13.39
CA GLY A 156 3.38 -15.65 14.56
C GLY A 156 3.40 -14.67 15.75
N LEU A 157 3.29 -13.37 15.48
CA LEU A 157 3.20 -12.31 16.50
C LEU A 157 1.75 -11.93 16.86
N GLY A 158 0.78 -12.75 16.43
CA GLY A 158 -0.63 -12.65 16.83
C GLY A 158 -1.47 -11.68 16.01
N PHE A 159 -1.00 -11.30 14.81
CA PHE A 159 -1.85 -10.61 13.85
C PHE A 159 -2.78 -11.58 13.12
N ASN A 160 -4.03 -11.17 12.91
CA ASN A 160 -4.97 -11.87 12.06
C ASN A 160 -4.92 -11.26 10.66
N GLY A 161 -4.60 -12.06 9.65
CA GLY A 161 -4.57 -11.63 8.26
C GLY A 161 -5.93 -11.78 7.59
N ARG A 162 -6.32 -10.83 6.75
CA ARG A 162 -7.48 -10.93 5.86
C ARG A 162 -7.13 -10.51 4.43
N LEU A 163 -7.70 -11.23 3.47
CA LEU A 163 -7.57 -10.91 2.05
C LEU A 163 -8.32 -9.60 1.77
N ARG A 164 -7.57 -8.59 1.33
CA ARG A 164 -8.09 -7.25 1.03
C ARG A 164 -8.29 -7.02 -0.45
N GLY A 165 -7.45 -7.61 -1.29
CA GLY A 165 -7.43 -7.31 -2.71
C GLY A 165 -6.47 -8.17 -3.51
N HIS A 166 -6.30 -7.79 -4.77
CA HIS A 166 -5.36 -8.39 -5.70
C HIS A 166 -4.51 -7.30 -6.33
N TYR A 167 -3.22 -7.56 -6.48
CA TYR A 167 -2.33 -6.77 -7.30
C TYR A 167 -2.33 -7.33 -8.72
N LEU A 168 -2.68 -6.47 -9.67
CA LEU A 168 -2.86 -6.83 -11.06
C LEU A 168 -1.81 -6.15 -11.93
N LEU A 169 -1.38 -6.84 -12.98
CA LEU A 169 -0.44 -6.35 -13.97
C LEU A 169 -0.98 -6.62 -15.38
N ARG A 170 -0.82 -5.64 -16.27
CA ARG A 170 -0.98 -5.83 -17.71
C ARG A 170 0.22 -5.24 -18.45
N ARG A 171 0.72 -5.99 -19.43
CA ARG A 171 1.66 -5.48 -20.42
C ARG A 171 0.92 -4.64 -21.46
N LEU A 172 1.47 -3.48 -21.79
CA LEU A 172 0.98 -2.63 -22.87
C LEU A 172 1.81 -2.93 -24.12
N GLY A 173 1.11 -3.29 -25.20
CA GLY A 173 1.72 -3.39 -26.53
C GLY A 173 1.68 -2.05 -27.25
N PRO A 174 2.30 -1.95 -28.44
CA PRO A 174 2.10 -0.80 -29.31
C PRO A 174 0.60 -0.68 -29.63
N GLY A 175 -0.03 0.33 -29.05
CA GLY A 175 -1.45 0.61 -29.19
C GLY A 175 -1.73 1.31 -30.51
N HIS A 176 -2.95 1.14 -31.00
CA HIS A 176 -3.48 2.01 -32.05
C HIS A 176 -4.12 3.23 -31.35
N PRO A 177 -3.85 4.46 -31.81
CA PRO A 177 -4.41 5.65 -31.20
C PRO A 177 -5.94 5.55 -31.21
N THR A 178 -6.52 5.62 -30.03
CA THR A 178 -7.97 5.60 -29.86
C THR A 178 -8.41 7.03 -29.63
N LYS A 179 -9.39 7.51 -30.41
CA LYS A 179 -9.96 8.84 -30.17
C LYS A 179 -10.57 8.86 -28.77
N LEU A 180 -9.97 9.63 -27.87
CA LEU A 180 -10.50 9.84 -26.54
C LEU A 180 -11.85 10.56 -26.64
N VAL A 181 -12.84 9.99 -25.94
CA VAL A 181 -14.19 10.54 -25.76
C VAL A 181 -14.32 11.16 -24.36
N ALA A 182 -13.53 10.69 -23.40
CA ALA A 182 -13.45 11.27 -22.06
C ALA A 182 -12.66 12.57 -22.07
N ASP A 183 -13.10 13.51 -21.23
CA ASP A 183 -12.33 14.71 -20.93
C ASP A 183 -11.14 14.32 -20.05
N VAL A 184 -9.96 14.85 -20.36
CA VAL A 184 -8.72 14.53 -19.65
C VAL A 184 -8.26 15.76 -18.87
N TYR A 185 -8.11 15.60 -17.56
CA TYR A 185 -7.64 16.64 -16.65
C TYR A 185 -6.32 16.22 -16.00
N PRO A 186 -5.33 17.12 -15.87
CA PRO A 186 -4.19 16.86 -15.01
C PRO A 186 -4.64 16.74 -13.55
N CYS A 187 -4.01 15.85 -12.80
CA CYS A 187 -4.25 15.65 -11.37
C CYS A 187 -2.93 15.80 -10.61
N GLU A 188 -2.94 16.55 -9.50
CA GLU A 188 -1.77 16.69 -8.63
C GLU A 188 -1.70 15.58 -7.57
N TYR A 189 -2.86 15.05 -7.15
CA TYR A 189 -2.93 14.05 -6.08
C TYR A 189 -4.04 13.00 -6.31
N PRO A 190 -3.69 11.75 -6.66
CA PRO A 190 -2.33 11.31 -7.04
C PRO A 190 -1.87 11.98 -8.35
N PRO A 191 -0.56 12.21 -8.54
CA PRO A 191 -0.04 12.89 -9.72
C PRO A 191 -0.34 12.07 -10.98
N GLY A 192 -0.92 12.67 -12.01
CA GLY A 192 -1.25 11.98 -13.27
C GLY A 192 -2.42 12.62 -14.01
N HIS A 193 -3.31 11.79 -14.54
CA HIS A 193 -4.48 12.18 -15.33
C HIS A 193 -5.77 11.63 -14.72
N ARG A 194 -6.79 12.47 -14.66
CA ARG A 194 -8.19 12.09 -14.38
C ARG A 194 -8.95 12.14 -15.69
N LEU A 195 -9.49 11.01 -16.13
CA LEU A 195 -10.37 10.94 -17.29
C LEU A 195 -11.82 10.85 -16.82
N VAL A 196 -12.69 11.67 -17.39
CA VAL A 196 -14.10 11.77 -16.98
C VAL A 196 -15.01 11.64 -18.19
N LEU A 197 -16.01 10.77 -18.08
CA LEU A 197 -17.13 10.73 -19.03
C LEU A 197 -18.27 11.57 -18.48
N HIS A 198 -18.82 12.44 -19.32
CA HIS A 198 -19.96 13.27 -18.99
C HIS A 198 -21.23 12.84 -19.74
N LYS A 199 -22.39 13.04 -19.10
CA LYS A 199 -23.68 13.13 -19.78
C LYS A 199 -24.17 14.56 -19.65
N ALA A 200 -24.24 15.27 -20.77
CA ALA A 200 -24.32 16.73 -20.74
C ALA A 200 -23.17 17.30 -19.89
N ALA A 201 -23.46 17.99 -18.79
CA ALA A 201 -22.45 18.54 -17.88
C ALA A 201 -22.19 17.68 -16.63
N GLU A 202 -22.91 16.57 -16.46
CA GLU A 202 -22.82 15.73 -15.26
C GLU A 202 -21.74 14.63 -15.44
N PRO A 203 -20.77 14.49 -14.52
CA PRO A 203 -19.80 13.40 -14.57
C PRO A 203 -20.46 12.08 -14.19
N ILE A 204 -20.40 11.09 -15.08
CA ILE A 204 -21.08 9.80 -14.91
C ILE A 204 -20.11 8.63 -14.67
N ALA A 205 -18.84 8.79 -15.02
CA ALA A 205 -17.78 7.83 -14.74
C ALA A 205 -16.42 8.52 -14.74
N GLU A 206 -15.49 8.03 -13.93
CA GLU A 206 -14.14 8.56 -13.82
C GLU A 206 -13.09 7.48 -13.57
N ILE A 207 -11.86 7.77 -13.98
CA ILE A 207 -10.67 6.97 -13.69
C ILE A 207 -9.50 7.91 -13.43
N VAL A 208 -8.65 7.55 -12.46
CA VAL A 208 -7.40 8.27 -12.20
C VAL A 208 -6.22 7.35 -12.45
N VAL A 209 -5.32 7.79 -13.31
CA VAL A 209 -4.14 7.03 -13.74
C VAL A 209 -2.88 7.90 -13.69
N SER A 210 -1.71 7.28 -13.64
CA SER A 210 -0.43 7.97 -13.77
C SER A 210 0.58 7.13 -14.51
N THR A 211 1.60 7.79 -15.07
CA THR A 211 2.79 7.15 -15.65
C THR A 211 4.02 7.58 -14.85
N ALA A 212 4.72 6.61 -14.26
CA ALA A 212 5.98 6.84 -13.58
C ALA A 212 7.15 6.97 -14.57
N ARG A 213 8.27 7.54 -14.12
CA ARG A 213 9.48 7.75 -14.95
C ARG A 213 10.05 6.47 -15.55
N ASP A 214 9.83 5.33 -14.90
CA ASP A 214 10.26 4.01 -15.38
C ASP A 214 9.29 3.39 -16.38
N ARG A 215 8.36 4.19 -16.94
CA ARG A 215 7.34 3.78 -17.92
C ARG A 215 6.35 2.75 -17.36
N THR A 216 6.20 2.73 -16.05
CA THR A 216 5.17 1.97 -15.35
C THR A 216 3.97 2.86 -15.10
N ALA A 217 2.80 2.44 -15.56
CA ALA A 217 1.56 3.12 -15.25
C ALA A 217 0.85 2.53 -14.03
N THR A 218 0.10 3.36 -13.31
CA THR A 218 -0.76 2.94 -12.18
C THR A 218 -2.19 3.37 -12.42
N VAL A 219 -3.15 2.49 -12.18
CA VAL A 219 -4.57 2.83 -12.03
C VAL A 219 -4.87 2.96 -10.54
N TYR A 220 -5.23 4.16 -10.08
CA TYR A 220 -5.51 4.41 -8.67
C TYR A 220 -6.95 4.08 -8.29
N TRP A 221 -7.90 4.52 -9.10
CA TRP A 221 -9.31 4.17 -8.94
C TRP A 221 -10.06 4.27 -10.25
N ILE A 222 -11.20 3.58 -10.30
CA ILE A 222 -12.20 3.70 -11.35
C ILE A 222 -13.58 3.66 -10.71
N GLU A 223 -14.45 4.59 -11.07
CA GLU A 223 -15.79 4.69 -10.52
C GLU A 223 -16.82 4.99 -11.62
N THR A 224 -18.03 4.50 -11.42
CA THR A 224 -19.21 4.83 -12.23
C THR A 224 -20.34 5.17 -11.28
N ALA A 225 -20.97 6.33 -11.52
CA ALA A 225 -22.09 6.80 -10.73
C ALA A 225 -23.20 5.74 -10.66
N PRO A 226 -23.83 5.51 -9.49
CA PRO A 226 -24.71 4.36 -9.25
C PRO A 226 -25.77 4.11 -10.33
N GLU A 227 -26.45 5.15 -10.78
CA GLU A 227 -27.52 5.15 -11.78
C GLU A 227 -27.04 4.85 -13.22
N TYR A 228 -25.72 4.90 -13.44
CA TYR A 228 -25.06 4.60 -14.71
C TYR A 228 -24.25 3.28 -14.70
N ARG A 229 -24.27 2.53 -13.58
CA ARG A 229 -23.62 1.22 -13.47
C ARG A 229 -24.22 0.19 -14.43
N HIS A 230 -23.47 -0.87 -14.70
CA HIS A 230 -23.84 -1.98 -15.60
C HIS A 230 -24.07 -1.58 -17.07
N ARG A 231 -23.65 -0.37 -17.48
CA ARG A 231 -23.72 0.12 -18.87
C ARG A 231 -22.39 0.03 -19.64
N GLY A 232 -21.40 -0.68 -19.07
CA GLY A 232 -20.07 -0.83 -19.66
C GLY A 232 -19.19 0.43 -19.65
N LEU A 233 -19.57 1.48 -18.90
CA LEU A 233 -18.82 2.74 -18.86
C LEU A 233 -17.41 2.58 -18.28
N ALA A 234 -17.27 1.80 -17.20
CA ALA A 234 -15.97 1.50 -16.60
C ALA A 234 -15.03 0.78 -17.58
N GLY A 235 -15.53 -0.15 -18.39
CA GLY A 235 -14.76 -0.80 -19.46
C GLY A 235 -14.27 0.19 -20.51
N LYS A 236 -15.19 0.99 -21.06
CA LYS A 236 -14.86 2.04 -22.05
C LYS A 236 -13.86 3.06 -21.52
N LEU A 237 -13.94 3.39 -20.24
CA LEU A 237 -13.07 4.36 -19.61
C LEU A 237 -11.68 3.76 -19.33
N LEU A 238 -11.63 2.50 -18.91
CA LEU A 238 -10.38 1.75 -18.77
C LEU A 238 -9.66 1.63 -20.12
N ASP A 239 -10.36 1.28 -21.20
CA ASP A 239 -9.78 1.20 -22.55
C ASP A 239 -9.15 2.52 -23.00
N GLN A 240 -9.85 3.65 -22.76
CA GLN A 240 -9.34 4.98 -23.09
C GLN A 240 -8.13 5.37 -22.23
N ALA A 241 -8.14 5.06 -20.94
CA ALA A 241 -6.99 5.29 -20.08
C ALA A 241 -5.78 4.48 -20.53
N LEU A 242 -5.97 3.21 -20.93
CA LEU A 242 -4.88 2.37 -21.43
C LEU A 242 -4.31 2.89 -22.75
N ALA A 243 -5.14 3.42 -23.64
CA ALA A 243 -4.69 4.10 -24.85
C ALA A 243 -3.83 5.33 -24.53
N LEU A 244 -4.31 6.20 -23.63
CA LEU A 244 -3.56 7.36 -23.16
C LEU A 244 -2.20 6.96 -22.56
N LEU A 245 -2.19 5.98 -21.66
CA LEU A 245 -0.96 5.50 -21.02
C LEU A 245 0.03 4.92 -22.05
N THR A 246 -0.46 4.27 -23.09
CA THR A 246 0.38 3.75 -24.19
C THR A 246 0.98 4.90 -25.00
N GLU A 247 0.21 5.96 -25.27
CA GLU A 247 0.69 7.18 -25.95
C GLU A 247 1.74 7.93 -25.11
N GLU A 248 1.61 7.90 -23.78
CA GLU A 248 2.62 8.40 -22.84
C GLU A 248 3.88 7.51 -22.73
N GLY A 249 3.90 6.38 -23.45
CA GLY A 249 5.03 5.47 -23.50
C GLY A 249 5.11 4.48 -22.35
N ALA A 250 4.02 4.30 -21.58
CA ALA A 250 3.95 3.25 -20.58
C ALA A 250 4.05 1.86 -21.25
N THR A 251 4.78 0.96 -20.62
CA THR A 251 5.00 -0.42 -21.12
C THR A 251 4.23 -1.45 -20.32
N HIS A 252 3.87 -1.09 -19.09
CA HIS A 252 3.14 -1.91 -18.15
C HIS A 252 2.19 -1.03 -17.36
N VAL A 253 1.07 -1.59 -16.93
CA VAL A 253 0.11 -0.92 -16.06
C VAL A 253 -0.23 -1.83 -14.90
N VAL A 254 -0.31 -1.26 -13.70
CA VAL A 254 -0.68 -1.98 -12.47
C VAL A 254 -1.92 -1.39 -11.82
N ALA A 255 -2.65 -2.24 -11.12
CA ALA A 255 -3.83 -1.86 -10.35
C ALA A 255 -3.90 -2.70 -9.08
N ALA A 256 -4.29 -2.09 -7.95
CA ALA A 256 -4.72 -2.84 -6.77
C ALA A 256 -6.25 -2.83 -6.70
N VAL A 257 -6.86 -4.00 -6.74
CA VAL A 257 -8.31 -4.15 -6.76
C VAL A 257 -8.77 -4.84 -5.50
N GLY A 258 -9.60 -4.14 -4.72
CA GLY A 258 -10.15 -4.70 -3.47
C GLY A 258 -11.08 -5.90 -3.70
N THR A 259 -11.10 -6.84 -2.77
CA THR A 259 -12.02 -7.98 -2.70
C THR A 259 -13.39 -7.65 -2.09
N THR A 260 -13.59 -6.38 -1.66
CA THR A 260 -14.82 -5.68 -1.20
C THR A 260 -15.03 -5.55 0.32
N TRP A 261 -15.48 -4.35 0.78
CA TRP A 261 -16.36 -4.07 1.95
C TRP A 261 -16.49 -2.55 2.25
N ARG A 262 -17.05 -1.74 1.36
CA ARG A 262 -17.73 -0.51 1.82
C ARG A 262 -19.08 -0.44 1.11
N ALA A 263 -20.14 -0.80 1.85
CA ALA A 263 -21.58 -0.53 1.72
C ALA A 263 -22.20 0.03 0.40
N THR A 264 -21.62 -0.15 -0.78
CA THR A 264 -22.13 0.36 -2.06
C THR A 264 -22.49 -0.73 -3.08
N GLY A 265 -22.55 -1.99 -2.64
CA GLY A 265 -23.37 -3.02 -3.28
C GLY A 265 -22.84 -3.70 -4.55
N THR A 266 -21.55 -3.57 -4.90
CA THR A 266 -21.00 -4.24 -6.09
C THR A 266 -19.84 -5.17 -5.72
N THR A 267 -20.16 -6.31 -5.11
CA THR A 267 -19.20 -7.39 -4.85
C THR A 267 -18.78 -8.05 -6.16
N GLY A 268 -17.47 -8.12 -6.44
CA GLY A 268 -16.90 -8.95 -7.52
C GLY A 268 -16.86 -8.36 -8.94
N THR A 269 -17.43 -7.17 -9.18
CA THR A 269 -17.42 -6.55 -10.53
C THR A 269 -16.07 -5.98 -10.94
N ALA A 270 -15.31 -5.44 -9.99
CA ALA A 270 -14.03 -4.80 -10.29
C ALA A 270 -12.95 -5.81 -10.74
N PRO A 271 -12.70 -6.95 -10.05
CA PRO A 271 -11.71 -7.93 -10.55
C PRO A 271 -12.02 -8.46 -11.95
N ARG A 272 -13.31 -8.68 -12.26
CA ARG A 272 -13.75 -9.14 -13.57
C ARG A 272 -13.47 -8.10 -14.67
N LEU A 273 -13.75 -6.82 -14.42
CA LEU A 273 -13.46 -5.73 -15.35
C LEU A 273 -11.99 -5.73 -15.77
N PHE A 274 -11.07 -5.80 -14.81
CA PHE A 274 -9.64 -5.81 -15.11
C PHE A 274 -9.21 -7.10 -15.81
N HIS A 275 -9.76 -8.25 -15.43
CA HIS A 275 -9.48 -9.52 -16.10
C HIS A 275 -9.92 -9.51 -17.58
N GLU A 276 -11.13 -9.02 -17.87
CA GLU A 276 -11.64 -8.85 -19.24
C GLU A 276 -10.77 -7.86 -20.05
N ALA A 277 -10.21 -6.86 -19.37
CA ALA A 277 -9.20 -5.97 -19.93
C ALA A 277 -7.80 -6.58 -19.96
N GLY A 278 -7.61 -7.89 -19.81
CA GLY A 278 -6.32 -8.57 -19.98
C GLY A 278 -5.30 -8.31 -18.87
N PHE A 279 -5.75 -7.93 -17.67
CA PHE A 279 -4.88 -7.92 -16.49
C PHE A 279 -4.77 -9.32 -15.89
N GLU A 280 -3.57 -9.63 -15.43
CA GLU A 280 -3.23 -10.87 -14.72
C GLU A 280 -3.04 -10.58 -13.23
N VAL A 281 -3.45 -11.53 -12.39
CA VAL A 281 -3.18 -11.47 -10.95
C VAL A 281 -1.72 -11.83 -10.71
N VAL A 282 -0.97 -10.91 -10.11
CA VAL A 282 0.41 -11.14 -9.68
C VAL A 282 0.46 -11.63 -8.24
N ASP A 283 -0.34 -11.02 -7.36
CA ASP A 283 -0.39 -11.40 -5.95
C ASP A 283 -1.73 -11.05 -5.29
N GLN A 284 -1.98 -11.66 -4.15
CA GLN A 284 -3.02 -11.29 -3.20
C GLN A 284 -2.49 -10.25 -2.21
N LEU A 285 -3.27 -9.20 -1.99
CA LEU A 285 -2.97 -8.15 -1.04
C LEU A 285 -3.69 -8.43 0.26
N TRP A 286 -2.93 -8.58 1.34
CA TRP A 286 -3.41 -8.89 2.67
C TRP A 286 -3.24 -7.70 3.60
N GLU A 287 -4.19 -7.53 4.50
CA GLU A 287 -4.07 -6.60 5.61
C GLU A 287 -4.22 -7.36 6.93
N TYR A 288 -3.73 -6.75 8.00
CA TYR A 288 -3.62 -7.43 9.28
C TYR A 288 -4.12 -6.56 10.40
N ASP A 289 -4.73 -7.19 11.40
CA ASP A 289 -5.07 -6.55 12.65
C ASP A 289 -4.73 -7.42 13.86
N ARG A 290 -4.26 -6.76 14.91
CA ARG A 290 -3.95 -7.35 16.21
C ARG A 290 -4.69 -6.56 17.27
N TRP A 291 -5.42 -7.27 18.12
CA TRP A 291 -6.10 -6.69 19.27
C TRP A 291 -5.26 -6.94 20.52
N GLY A 292 -5.12 -5.92 21.38
CA GLY A 292 -4.50 -6.07 22.69
C GLY A 292 -5.40 -6.85 23.64
N GLU A 293 -4.82 -7.45 24.69
CA GLU A 293 -5.55 -8.27 25.67
C GLU A 293 -6.67 -7.51 26.42
N ALA A 294 -6.65 -6.17 26.40
CA ALA A 294 -7.69 -5.32 26.99
C ALA A 294 -8.86 -5.00 26.03
N ALA A 295 -8.89 -5.57 24.83
CA ALA A 295 -9.95 -5.29 23.86
C ALA A 295 -11.29 -5.94 24.27
N PRO A 296 -12.42 -5.21 24.22
CA PRO A 296 -13.72 -5.81 24.44
C PRO A 296 -13.97 -6.86 23.36
N THR A 297 -14.36 -8.06 23.79
CA THR A 297 -14.74 -9.16 22.91
C THR A 297 -15.83 -8.67 21.94
N PRO A 298 -15.67 -8.82 20.62
CA PRO A 298 -16.73 -8.45 19.69
C PRO A 298 -17.99 -9.28 20.02
N PRO A 299 -19.19 -8.69 19.98
CA PRO A 299 -20.40 -9.42 20.27
C PRO A 299 -20.54 -10.58 19.27
N PRO A 300 -20.98 -11.77 19.71
CA PRO A 300 -21.16 -12.90 18.82
C PRO A 300 -22.16 -12.50 17.73
N HIS A 301 -21.76 -12.67 16.47
CA HIS A 301 -22.65 -12.50 15.33
C HIS A 301 -23.83 -13.46 15.51
N GLY A 302 -25.00 -12.90 15.83
CA GLY A 302 -26.25 -13.64 15.92
C GLY A 302 -26.57 -14.30 14.59
N ARG A 303 -26.91 -15.58 14.67
CA ARG A 303 -27.39 -16.41 13.55
C ARG A 303 -28.68 -15.86 12.95
#